data_AF-A0A672P0E2-F1
#
_entry.id   AF-A0A672P0E2-F1
#
_cell.length_a   1.000
_cell.length_b   1.000
_cell.length_c   1.000
_cell.angle_alpha   90.00
_cell.angle_beta   90.00
_cell.angle_gamma   90.00
#
_symmetry.space_group_name_H-M   'P 1'
#
loop_
_entity.id
_entity.type
_entity.pdbx_description
1 polymer ?
#
loop_
_entity_poly.entity_id
_entity_poly.type
_entity_poly.pdbx_seq_one_letter_code
_entity_poly.pdbx_strand_id
1 'polypeptide(L)'
;MDPSNGLNRPLEIVPHTEVKMKDRGQWSNKLEFVLSVAGEIIGLGNVWRFPYLCYKNGGGAFFIPYLIFLFTCGIPVFFLEISLGQYTSEGGITCWRKISPLFEGIGYATQVIVALLNFYYIIVLAWGIFYLSFSFSWNLPWASCNNTWNTGEVNVNSVHKPVALCG
;
A
#
# COMPACT_ATOMS: atom_id res chain seq x y z
N MET A 1 -21.71 -64.26 30.08
CA MET A 1 -20.57 -63.47 29.55
C MET A 1 -20.70 -63.53 28.05
N ASP A 2 -21.29 -62.50 27.45
CA ASP A 2 -21.60 -62.42 26.02
C ASP A 2 -20.99 -61.10 25.48
N PRO A 3 -20.09 -61.14 24.48
CA PRO A 3 -19.27 -59.99 24.07
C PRO A 3 -19.78 -59.31 22.79
N SER A 4 -21.05 -58.94 22.68
CA SER A 4 -21.61 -58.41 21.42
C SER A 4 -22.53 -57.19 21.52
N ASN A 5 -22.32 -56.27 22.46
CA ASN A 5 -23.16 -55.05 22.58
C ASN A 5 -22.41 -53.72 22.35
N GLY A 6 -21.39 -53.73 21.49
CA GLY A 6 -20.60 -52.54 21.15
C GLY A 6 -21.16 -51.66 20.01
N LEU A 7 -22.29 -52.00 19.38
CA LEU A 7 -22.74 -51.34 18.14
C LEU A 7 -24.15 -50.74 18.25
N ASN A 8 -24.36 -49.87 19.23
CA ASN A 8 -25.52 -48.97 19.28
C ASN A 8 -25.10 -47.59 19.79
N ARG A 9 -23.98 -47.04 19.28
CA ARG A 9 -23.74 -45.59 19.39
C ARG A 9 -24.46 -44.97 18.19
N PRO A 10 -25.50 -44.14 18.40
CA PRO A 10 -25.98 -43.28 17.33
C PRO A 10 -24.74 -42.55 16.78
N LEU A 11 -24.51 -42.60 15.47
CA LEU A 11 -23.63 -41.65 14.82
C LEU A 11 -24.18 -40.28 15.22
N GLU A 12 -23.50 -39.64 16.17
CA GLU A 12 -23.73 -38.25 16.47
C GLU A 12 -23.45 -37.54 15.15
N ILE A 13 -24.53 -37.20 14.44
CA ILE A 13 -24.49 -36.31 13.30
C ILE A 13 -24.03 -35.01 13.94
N VAL A 14 -22.71 -34.83 14.00
CA VAL A 14 -22.09 -33.55 14.27
C VAL A 14 -22.84 -32.63 13.31
N PRO A 15 -23.67 -31.69 13.81
CA PRO A 15 -24.40 -30.82 12.93
C PRO A 15 -23.30 -30.20 12.08
N HIS A 16 -23.36 -30.44 10.76
CA HIS A 16 -22.59 -29.65 9.83
C HIS A 16 -22.99 -28.23 10.18
N THR A 17 -22.14 -27.59 10.97
CA THR A 17 -22.26 -26.18 11.24
C THR A 17 -22.00 -25.64 9.87
N GLU A 18 -23.08 -25.37 9.15
CA GLU A 18 -23.10 -24.53 7.96
C GLU A 18 -22.33 -23.30 8.42
N VAL A 19 -21.03 -23.30 8.16
CA VAL A 19 -20.18 -22.13 8.36
C VAL A 19 -20.76 -21.19 7.36
N LYS A 20 -21.75 -20.40 7.80
CA LYS A 20 -22.41 -19.38 7.02
C LYS A 20 -21.27 -18.42 6.69
N MET A 21 -20.61 -18.66 5.56
CA MET A 21 -19.48 -17.87 5.11
C MET A 21 -20.02 -16.45 5.12
N LYS A 22 -19.46 -15.63 6.01
CA LYS A 22 -19.89 -14.27 6.22
C LYS A 22 -19.99 -13.62 4.84
N ASP A 23 -21.21 -13.29 4.40
CA ASP A 23 -21.41 -12.66 3.10
C ASP A 23 -20.44 -11.49 2.99
N ARG A 24 -19.69 -11.47 1.88
CA ARG A 24 -18.63 -10.48 1.68
C ARG A 24 -19.23 -9.09 1.84
N GLY A 25 -18.56 -8.24 2.62
CA GLY A 25 -18.95 -6.85 2.78
C GLY A 25 -19.05 -6.18 1.42
N GLN A 26 -20.24 -5.69 1.06
CA GLN A 26 -20.45 -4.89 -0.13
C GLN A 26 -20.15 -3.42 0.21
N TRP A 27 -19.63 -2.68 -0.77
CA TRP A 27 -19.46 -1.23 -0.65
C TRP A 27 -20.84 -0.59 -0.48
N SER A 28 -20.98 0.30 0.50
CA SER A 28 -22.27 0.98 0.73
C SER A 28 -22.56 1.97 -0.39
N ASN A 29 -21.53 2.57 -0.97
CA ASN A 29 -21.65 3.58 -2.03
C ASN A 29 -20.56 3.43 -3.12
N LYS A 30 -20.90 3.77 -4.36
CA LYS A 30 -19.91 3.82 -5.47
C LYS A 30 -18.78 4.83 -5.20
N LEU A 31 -19.07 5.89 -4.47
CA LEU A 31 -18.06 6.89 -4.11
C LEU A 31 -17.00 6.32 -3.17
N GLU A 32 -17.37 5.48 -2.20
CA GLU A 32 -16.39 4.82 -1.30
C GLU A 32 -15.42 3.95 -2.10
N PHE A 33 -15.93 3.23 -3.10
CA PHE A 33 -15.10 2.45 -4.01
C PHE A 33 -14.15 3.35 -4.83
N VAL A 34 -14.68 4.39 -5.49
CA VAL A 34 -13.86 5.29 -6.32
C VAL A 34 -12.81 6.02 -5.48
N LEU A 35 -13.17 6.48 -4.27
CA LEU A 35 -12.26 7.16 -3.36
C LEU A 35 -11.16 6.21 -2.86
N SER A 36 -11.49 4.95 -2.57
CA SER A 36 -10.50 3.95 -2.17
C SER A 36 -9.49 3.70 -3.28
N VAL A 37 -9.98 3.53 -4.52
CA VAL A 37 -9.13 3.30 -5.69
C VAL A 37 -8.30 4.54 -6.04
N ALA A 38 -8.88 5.75 -5.94
CA ALA A 38 -8.16 6.99 -6.13
C ALA A 38 -7.06 7.17 -5.08
N GLY A 39 -7.31 6.80 -3.82
CA GLY A 39 -6.32 6.83 -2.74
C GLY A 39 -5.13 5.89 -2.99
N GLU A 40 -5.38 4.73 -3.60
CA GLU A 40 -4.32 3.80 -3.98
C GLU A 40 -3.47 4.35 -5.15
N ILE A 41 -4.10 4.96 -6.15
CA ILE A 41 -3.40 5.53 -7.32
C ILE A 41 -2.61 6.80 -6.95
N ILE A 42 -3.18 7.66 -6.10
CA ILE A 42 -2.56 8.91 -5.64
C ILE A 42 -1.68 8.61 -4.41
N GLY A 43 -0.67 7.75 -4.59
CA GLY A 43 0.29 7.43 -3.52
C GLY A 43 1.33 8.53 -3.28
N LEU A 44 1.79 8.68 -2.03
CA LEU A 44 2.90 9.60 -1.67
C LEU A 44 4.13 9.40 -2.56
N GLY A 45 4.40 8.15 -2.96
CA GLY A 45 5.48 7.80 -3.87
C GLY A 45 5.39 8.53 -5.22
N ASN A 46 4.19 8.67 -5.78
CA ASN A 46 3.99 9.37 -7.03
C ASN A 46 4.25 10.88 -6.88
N VAL A 47 3.98 11.47 -5.72
CA VAL A 47 4.13 12.91 -5.47
C VAL A 47 5.59 13.38 -5.58
N TRP A 48 6.56 12.61 -5.10
CA TRP A 48 7.98 12.99 -5.19
C TRP A 48 8.71 12.34 -6.37
N ARG A 49 8.31 11.13 -6.78
CA ARG A 49 9.00 10.38 -7.85
C ARG A 49 8.71 10.99 -9.21
N PHE A 50 7.46 11.43 -9.41
CA PHE A 50 7.04 11.99 -10.68
C PHE A 50 7.79 13.30 -11.02
N PRO A 51 7.87 14.31 -10.13
CA PRO A 51 8.65 15.52 -10.40
C PRO A 51 10.14 15.22 -10.62
N TYR A 52 10.73 14.31 -9.83
CA TYR A 52 12.13 13.92 -9.96
C TYR A 52 12.42 13.31 -11.34
N LEU A 53 11.55 12.43 -11.82
CA LEU A 53 11.72 11.74 -13.09
C LEU A 53 11.49 12.68 -14.28
N CYS A 54 10.49 13.56 -14.19
CA CYS A 54 10.26 14.62 -15.17
C CYS A 54 11.48 15.55 -15.27
N TYR A 55 12.03 16.01 -14.15
CA TYR A 55 13.19 16.89 -14.15
C TYR A 55 14.41 16.25 -14.84
N LYS A 56 14.68 14.97 -14.56
CA LYS A 56 15.82 14.26 -15.15
C LYS A 56 15.65 13.94 -16.65
N ASN A 57 14.42 13.70 -17.10
CA ASN A 57 14.14 13.21 -18.45
C ASN A 57 13.65 14.31 -19.43
N GLY A 58 14.15 15.54 -19.27
CA GLY A 58 13.83 16.64 -20.20
C GLY A 58 12.52 17.38 -19.90
N GLY A 59 12.05 17.35 -18.64
CA GLY A 59 10.92 18.11 -18.15
C GLY A 59 9.60 17.72 -18.81
N GLY A 60 8.99 18.66 -19.52
CA GLY A 60 7.69 18.50 -20.18
C GLY A 60 7.66 17.44 -21.30
N ALA A 61 8.80 17.14 -21.92
CA ALA A 61 8.87 16.15 -23.00
C ALA A 61 8.63 14.71 -22.51
N PHE A 62 8.89 14.43 -21.23
CA PHE A 62 8.65 13.13 -20.61
C PHE A 62 7.16 12.76 -20.51
N PHE A 63 6.24 13.74 -20.60
CA PHE A 63 4.80 13.49 -20.56
C PHE A 63 4.28 12.75 -21.80
N ILE A 64 4.90 12.95 -22.97
CA ILE A 64 4.44 12.34 -24.22
C ILE A 64 4.51 10.80 -24.16
N PRO A 65 5.67 10.18 -23.87
CA PRO A 65 5.72 8.73 -23.72
C PRO A 65 4.91 8.25 -22.52
N TYR A 66 4.88 9.02 -21.41
CA TYR A 66 4.11 8.66 -20.22
C TYR A 66 2.60 8.52 -20.52
N LEU A 67 2.02 9.47 -21.25
CA LEU A 67 0.61 9.41 -21.65
C LEU A 67 0.35 8.25 -22.60
N ILE A 68 1.23 8.01 -23.57
CA ILE A 68 1.09 6.87 -24.49
C ILE A 68 1.03 5.55 -23.70
N PHE A 69 2.00 5.29 -22.81
CA PHE A 69 2.01 4.09 -21.97
C PHE A 69 0.81 4.03 -21.02
N LEU A 70 0.34 5.17 -20.52
CA LEU A 70 -0.86 5.23 -19.67
C LEU A 70 -2.11 4.77 -20.43
N PHE A 71 -2.31 5.24 -21.66
CA PHE A 71 -3.47 4.85 -22.46
C PHE A 71 -3.34 3.43 -23.03
N THR A 72 -2.14 3.01 -23.46
CA THR A 72 -1.95 1.70 -24.11
C THR A 72 -1.76 0.54 -23.14
N CYS A 73 -1.18 0.78 -21.97
CA CYS A 73 -0.91 -0.25 -20.97
C CYS A 73 -1.61 0.03 -19.64
N GLY A 74 -1.57 1.26 -19.15
CA GLY A 74 -2.14 1.63 -17.85
C GLY A 74 -3.65 1.37 -17.75
N ILE A 75 -4.44 1.95 -18.66
CA ILE A 75 -5.90 1.80 -18.65
C ILE A 75 -6.32 0.34 -18.87
N PRO A 76 -5.78 -0.41 -19.86
CA PRO A 76 -6.15 -1.81 -20.03
C PRO A 76 -5.81 -2.69 -18.83
N VAL A 77 -4.64 -2.51 -18.21
CA VAL A 77 -4.24 -3.29 -17.02
C VAL A 77 -5.14 -2.94 -15.84
N PHE A 78 -5.41 -1.66 -15.61
CA PHE A 78 -6.32 -1.23 -14.54
C PHE A 78 -7.75 -1.78 -14.76
N PHE A 79 -8.27 -1.72 -15.98
CA PHE A 79 -9.57 -2.27 -16.30
C PHE A 79 -9.61 -3.80 -16.09
N LEU A 80 -8.54 -4.51 -16.43
CA LEU A 80 -8.41 -5.94 -16.20
C LEU A 80 -8.41 -6.26 -14.70
N GLU A 81 -7.62 -5.54 -13.91
CA GLU A 81 -7.53 -5.68 -12.45
C GLU A 81 -8.91 -5.53 -11.80
N ILE A 82 -9.61 -4.43 -12.12
CA ILE A 82 -10.94 -4.17 -11.56
C ILE A 82 -11.95 -5.23 -12.03
N SER A 83 -11.96 -5.57 -13.33
CA SER A 83 -12.87 -6.58 -13.86
C SER A 83 -12.65 -7.95 -13.22
N LEU A 84 -11.39 -8.35 -13.02
CA LEU A 84 -11.01 -9.60 -12.36
C LEU A 84 -11.42 -9.59 -10.87
N GLY A 85 -11.19 -8.47 -10.17
CA GLY A 85 -11.56 -8.32 -8.77
C GLY A 85 -13.09 -8.36 -8.53
N GLN A 86 -13.87 -7.80 -9.46
CA GLN A 86 -15.34 -7.87 -9.43
C GLN A 86 -15.85 -9.26 -9.82
N TYR A 87 -15.30 -9.87 -10.88
CA TYR A 87 -15.71 -11.18 -11.37
C TYR A 87 -15.47 -12.29 -10.34
N THR A 88 -14.26 -12.31 -9.77
CA THR A 88 -13.86 -13.41 -8.89
C THR A 88 -14.37 -13.22 -7.48
N SER A 89 -14.68 -11.97 -7.10
CA SER A 89 -15.25 -11.56 -5.81
C SER A 89 -14.50 -12.11 -4.57
N GLU A 90 -13.23 -12.45 -4.75
CA GLU A 90 -12.37 -13.15 -3.78
C GLU A 90 -11.02 -12.42 -3.68
N GLY A 91 -10.27 -12.67 -2.61
CA GLY A 91 -8.94 -12.07 -2.42
C GLY A 91 -7.94 -12.49 -3.51
N GLY A 92 -6.89 -11.68 -3.73
CA GLY A 92 -5.92 -11.87 -4.83
C GLY A 92 -5.34 -13.28 -4.92
N ILE A 93 -5.02 -13.92 -3.78
CA ILE A 93 -4.48 -15.29 -3.75
C ILE A 93 -5.54 -16.33 -4.17
N THR A 94 -6.76 -16.21 -3.62
CA THR A 94 -7.87 -17.13 -3.93
C THR A 94 -8.41 -16.95 -5.34
N CYS A 95 -8.28 -15.74 -5.90
CA CYS A 95 -8.64 -15.39 -7.27
C CYS A 95 -7.80 -16.18 -8.29
N TRP A 96 -6.48 -16.17 -8.14
CA TRP A 96 -5.59 -16.93 -9.03
C TRP A 96 -5.84 -18.44 -8.96
N ARG A 97 -6.16 -18.98 -7.77
CA ARG A 97 -6.51 -20.39 -7.59
C ARG A 97 -7.79 -20.81 -8.33
N LYS A 98 -8.78 -19.92 -8.48
CA LYS A 98 -10.02 -20.19 -9.23
C LYS A 98 -9.83 -20.07 -10.75
N ILE A 99 -8.93 -19.20 -11.22
CA ILE A 99 -8.64 -19.03 -12.65
C ILE A 99 -7.78 -20.18 -13.19
N SER A 100 -6.70 -20.52 -12.48
CA SER A 100 -5.78 -21.61 -12.80
C SER A 100 -4.79 -21.81 -11.65
N PRO A 101 -4.68 -23.01 -11.06
CA PRO A 101 -3.76 -23.28 -9.96
C PRO A 101 -2.28 -23.08 -10.34
N LEU A 102 -1.94 -23.01 -11.64
CA LEU A 102 -0.58 -22.74 -12.10
C LEU A 102 -0.13 -21.29 -11.79
N PHE A 103 -1.06 -20.34 -11.70
CA PHE A 103 -0.76 -18.93 -11.42
C PHE A 103 -0.85 -18.56 -9.94
N GLU A 104 -1.00 -19.54 -9.05
CA GLU A 104 -1.07 -19.30 -7.60
C GLU A 104 0.16 -18.56 -7.06
N GLY A 105 1.34 -18.80 -7.67
CA GLY A 105 2.58 -18.09 -7.33
C GLY A 105 2.52 -16.58 -7.55
N ILE A 106 1.72 -16.09 -8.52
CA ILE A 106 1.54 -14.65 -8.75
C ILE A 106 0.83 -14.01 -7.55
N GLY A 107 -0.20 -14.67 -7.01
CA GLY A 107 -0.92 -14.19 -5.83
C GLY A 107 -0.01 -14.04 -4.61
N TYR A 108 0.82 -15.04 -4.33
CA TYR A 108 1.78 -14.96 -3.21
C TYR A 108 2.86 -13.90 -3.46
N ALA A 109 3.41 -13.83 -4.67
CA ALA A 109 4.42 -12.83 -5.02
C ALA A 109 3.88 -11.40 -4.82
N THR A 110 2.68 -11.11 -5.32
CA THR A 110 2.02 -9.82 -5.12
C THR A 110 1.82 -9.52 -3.64
N GLN A 111 1.37 -10.50 -2.84
CA GLN A 111 1.16 -10.29 -1.41
C GLN A 111 2.47 -9.96 -0.65
N VAL A 112 3.57 -10.64 -0.99
CA VAL A 112 4.89 -10.36 -0.40
C VAL A 112 5.37 -8.96 -0.80
N ILE A 113 5.22 -8.57 -2.06
CA ILE A 113 5.61 -7.23 -2.54
C ILE A 113 4.81 -6.15 -1.79
N VAL A 114 3.49 -6.32 -1.68
CA VAL A 114 2.62 -5.38 -0.97
C VAL A 114 2.99 -5.30 0.52
N ALA A 115 3.33 -6.41 1.16
CA ALA A 115 3.78 -6.41 2.56
C ALA A 115 5.08 -5.61 2.73
N LEU A 116 6.08 -5.85 1.89
CA LEU A 116 7.36 -5.13 1.91
C LEU A 116 7.16 -3.63 1.67
N LEU A 117 6.32 -3.27 0.70
CA LEU A 117 5.97 -1.87 0.43
C LEU A 117 5.28 -1.22 1.64
N ASN A 118 4.34 -1.91 2.28
CA ASN A 118 3.65 -1.38 3.47
C ASN A 118 4.63 -1.05 4.59
N PHE A 119 5.59 -1.94 4.90
CA PHE A 119 6.60 -1.65 5.93
C PHE A 119 7.41 -0.40 5.60
N TYR A 120 7.87 -0.27 4.35
CA TYR A 120 8.60 0.91 3.90
C TYR A 120 7.74 2.19 4.03
N TYR A 121 6.49 2.16 3.57
CA TYR A 121 5.60 3.31 3.63
C TYR A 121 5.24 3.72 5.07
N ILE A 122 5.05 2.78 5.99
CA ILE A 122 4.79 3.08 7.41
C ILE A 122 5.97 3.86 8.02
N ILE A 123 7.22 3.49 7.70
CA ILE A 123 8.41 4.19 8.19
C ILE A 123 8.43 5.64 7.66
N VAL A 124 8.15 5.83 6.37
CA VAL A 124 8.10 7.17 5.76
C VAL A 124 6.98 8.01 6.35
N LEU A 125 5.79 7.43 6.58
CA LEU A 125 4.69 8.11 7.24
C LEU A 125 5.02 8.48 8.70
N ALA A 126 5.72 7.61 9.42
CA ALA A 126 6.17 7.90 10.78
C ALA A 126 7.13 9.09 10.80
N TRP A 127 8.07 9.18 9.84
CA TRP A 127 8.90 10.36 9.67
C TRP A 127 8.06 11.60 9.32
N GLY A 128 7.08 11.48 8.42
CA GLY A 128 6.18 12.57 8.07
C GLY A 128 5.42 13.12 9.28
N ILE A 129 4.87 12.25 10.12
CA ILE A 129 4.18 12.64 11.36
C ILE A 129 5.16 13.27 12.35
N PHE A 130 6.37 12.72 12.49
CA PHE A 130 7.41 13.32 13.32
C PHE A 130 7.69 14.77 12.89
N TYR A 131 8.02 15.00 11.62
CA TYR A 131 8.26 16.35 11.09
C TYR A 131 7.03 17.25 11.20
N LEU A 132 5.82 16.71 10.98
CA LEU A 132 4.57 17.46 11.15
C LEU A 132 4.39 17.92 12.60
N SER A 133 4.60 17.04 13.58
CA SER A 133 4.50 17.37 15.00
C SER A 133 5.49 18.46 15.41
N PHE A 134 6.73 18.40 14.92
CA PHE A 134 7.72 19.45 15.17
C PHE A 134 7.43 20.76 14.42
N SER A 135 6.66 20.72 13.33
CA SER A 135 6.27 21.93 12.59
C SER A 135 5.25 22.81 13.32
N PHE A 136 4.56 22.29 14.34
CA PHE A 136 3.69 23.10 15.20
C PHE A 136 4.50 23.94 16.22
N SER A 137 5.81 23.73 16.32
CA SER A 137 6.68 24.54 17.17
C SER A 137 7.10 25.83 16.45
N TRP A 138 7.10 26.96 17.18
CA TRP A 138 7.42 28.28 16.62
C TRP A 138 8.86 28.39 16.08
N ASN A 139 9.81 27.68 16.70
CA ASN A 139 11.17 27.55 16.21
C ASN A 139 11.36 26.15 15.65
N LEU A 140 11.45 26.04 14.32
CA LEU A 140 11.63 24.76 13.65
C LEU A 140 13.07 24.27 13.90
N PRO A 141 13.27 23.03 14.37
CA PRO A 141 14.60 22.53 14.70
C PRO A 141 15.51 22.42 13.47
N TRP A 142 14.96 22.26 12.27
CA TRP A 142 15.71 22.26 11.00
C TRP A 142 15.84 23.65 10.34
N ALA A 143 15.49 24.74 11.02
CA ALA A 143 15.65 26.09 10.47
C ALA A 143 17.02 26.72 10.77
N SER A 144 17.71 26.26 11.81
CA SER A 144 19.00 26.84 12.26
C SER A 144 20.07 25.78 12.46
N CYS A 145 21.34 26.17 12.34
CA CYS A 145 22.47 25.27 12.56
C CYS A 145 22.79 25.03 14.06
N ASN A 146 22.01 25.57 15.00
CA ASN A 146 22.30 25.50 16.44
C ASN A 146 21.67 24.28 17.13
N ASN A 147 21.95 23.08 16.63
CA ASN A 147 21.43 21.84 17.21
C ASN A 147 22.56 20.88 17.59
N THR A 148 22.31 20.03 18.59
CA THR A 148 23.27 19.06 19.13
C THR A 148 23.67 17.96 18.15
N TRP A 149 22.91 17.78 17.06
CA TRP A 149 23.19 16.79 16.01
C TRP A 149 23.93 17.37 14.79
N ASN A 150 24.20 18.68 14.74
CA ASN A 150 24.93 19.29 13.62
C ASN A 150 26.44 19.13 13.80
N THR A 151 27.16 18.78 12.73
CA THR A 151 28.58 18.35 12.78
C THR A 151 29.60 19.46 12.44
N GLY A 152 29.25 20.75 12.56
CA GLY A 152 30.11 21.89 12.21
C GLY A 152 30.13 22.99 13.28
N GLU A 153 31.20 23.80 13.29
CA GLU A 153 31.40 24.88 14.28
C GLU A 153 30.18 25.80 14.40
N VAL A 154 29.61 25.86 15.61
CA VAL A 154 28.55 26.79 15.99
C VAL A 154 29.15 28.19 16.12
N ASN A 155 29.49 28.80 14.99
CA ASN A 155 29.81 30.22 14.91
C ASN A 155 28.53 31.02 15.14
N VAL A 156 28.60 32.17 15.83
CA VAL A 156 27.45 33.04 16.15
C VAL A 156 26.67 33.48 14.89
N ASN A 157 27.32 33.43 13.71
CA ASN A 157 26.73 33.70 12.39
C ASN A 157 25.93 32.52 11.78
N SER A 158 25.97 31.32 12.37
CA SER A 158 25.27 30.12 11.88
C SER A 158 23.81 30.04 12.32
N VAL A 159 23.35 30.95 13.19
CA VAL A 159 21.96 31.04 13.67
C VAL A 159 20.98 31.41 12.54
N HIS A 160 21.43 32.18 11.56
CA HIS A 160 20.64 32.60 10.39
C HIS A 160 20.94 31.81 9.11
N LYS A 161 21.82 30.80 9.16
CA LYS A 161 22.09 29.96 7.99
C LYS A 161 21.00 28.90 7.83
N PRO A 162 20.41 28.74 6.63
CA PRO A 162 19.48 27.65 6.37
C PRO A 162 20.21 26.31 6.45
N VAL A 163 19.51 25.26 6.88
CA VAL A 163 20.11 23.94 7.17
C VAL A 163 20.85 23.30 5.99
N ALA A 164 20.44 23.63 4.76
CA ALA A 164 21.10 23.19 3.52
C ALA A 164 22.53 23.74 3.37
N LEU A 165 22.92 24.73 4.17
CA LEU A 165 24.24 25.39 4.18
C LEU A 165 25.00 25.18 5.50
N CYS A 166 24.55 24.27 6.38
CA CYS A 166 25.27 23.91 7.62
C CYS A 166 26.42 22.89 7.41
N GLY A 167 26.80 22.62 6.17
CA GLY A 167 27.92 21.74 5.80
C GLY A 167 29.21 22.52 5.56
#